data_AF-A0A8T4J911-F1
#
_entry.id   AF-A0A8T4J911-F1
#
_cell.length_a   1.000
_cell.length_b   1.000
_cell.length_c   1.000
_cell.angle_alpha   90.00
_cell.angle_beta   90.00
_cell.angle_gamma   90.00
#
_symmetry.space_group_name_H-M   'P 1'
#
loop_
_entity.id
_entity.type
_entity.pdbx_description
1 polymer ?
#
loop_
_entity_poly.entity_id
_entity_poly.type
_entity_poly.pdbx_seq_one_letter_code
_entity_poly.pdbx_strand_id
1 'polypeptide(L)' 'MTELPDAPPLTGITVVSVEQAVAAPFATRQLADLGARVIKVERPGGGDFA' A
#
# COMPACT_ATOMS: atom_id res chain seq x y z
N MET A 1 30.25 -11.86 2.84
CA MET A 1 28.79 -11.97 3.05
C MET A 1 28.25 -10.57 2.84
N THR A 2 27.95 -10.23 1.58
CA THR A 2 27.66 -8.86 1.17
C THR A 2 26.24 -8.54 1.63
N GLU A 3 26.07 -7.49 2.42
CA GLU A 3 24.76 -7.02 2.88
C GLU A 3 23.91 -6.70 1.65
N LEU A 4 22.69 -7.27 1.61
CA LEU A 4 21.67 -6.77 0.69
C LEU A 4 21.43 -5.30 1.08
N PRO A 5 21.30 -4.35 0.12
CA PRO A 5 20.94 -2.98 0.47
C PRO A 5 19.72 -3.04 1.39
N ASP A 6 19.72 -2.26 2.48
CA ASP A 6 18.67 -2.26 3.51
C ASP A 6 17.30 -2.22 2.84
N ALA A 7 16.69 -3.40 2.71
CA ALA A 7 15.42 -3.52 2.00
C ALA A 7 14.41 -2.67 2.77
N PRO A 8 13.54 -1.90 2.10
CA PRO A 8 12.49 -1.16 2.77
C PRO A 8 11.75 -2.07 3.77
N PRO A 9 11.39 -1.58 4.95
CA PRO A 9 11.04 -2.43 6.10
C PRO A 9 9.79 -3.29 5.88
N LEU A 10 8.97 -3.00 4.86
CA LEU A 10 7.79 -3.79 4.49
C LEU A 10 7.98 -4.60 3.20
N THR A 11 9.22 -4.78 2.74
CA THR A 11 9.53 -5.62 1.57
C THR A 11 8.94 -7.02 1.73
N GLY A 12 8.23 -7.50 0.71
CA GLY A 12 7.61 -8.82 0.70
C GLY A 12 6.23 -8.89 1.37
N ILE A 13 5.79 -7.83 2.06
CA ILE A 13 4.44 -7.74 2.62
C ILE A 13 3.45 -7.35 1.53
N THR A 14 2.33 -8.08 1.43
CA THR A 14 1.17 -7.69 0.61
C THR A 14 0.07 -7.16 1.51
N VAL A 15 -0.46 -5.98 1.21
CA VAL A 15 -1.60 -5.36 1.90
C VAL A 15 -2.77 -5.29 0.92
N VAL A 16 -3.93 -5.78 1.33
CA VAL A 16 -5.19 -5.58 0.58
C VAL A 16 -5.95 -4.47 1.29
N SER A 17 -6.17 -3.33 0.62
CA SER A 17 -6.85 -2.17 1.19
C SER A 17 -8.27 -2.03 0.65
N VAL A 18 -9.23 -1.78 1.55
CA VAL A 18 -10.61 -1.40 1.22
C VAL A 18 -10.82 -0.02 1.81
N GLU A 19 -10.49 0.99 1.03
CA GLU A 19 -10.32 2.36 1.50
C GLU A 19 -10.83 3.36 0.49
N GLN A 20 -11.22 4.53 0.99
CA GLN A 20 -11.82 5.60 0.20
C GLN A 20 -11.40 6.97 0.77
N ALA A 21 -11.52 8.01 -0.05
CA ALA A 21 -11.23 9.40 0.32
C ALA A 21 -9.78 9.64 0.82
N VAL A 22 -9.58 9.97 2.10
CA VAL A 22 -8.28 10.55 2.56
C VAL A 22 -7.58 9.71 3.62
N ALA A 23 -8.21 9.42 4.75
CA ALA A 23 -7.49 8.89 5.92
C ALA A 23 -6.84 7.52 5.68
N ALA A 24 -7.60 6.57 5.13
CA ALA A 24 -7.07 5.24 4.84
C ALA A 24 -6.11 5.25 3.63
N PRO A 25 -6.42 5.91 2.48
CA PRO A 25 -5.46 6.05 1.38
C PRO A 25 -4.14 6.71 1.79
N PHE A 26 -4.18 7.67 2.72
CA PHE A 26 -2.98 8.24 3.32
C PHE A 26 -2.20 7.19 4.11
N ALA A 27 -2.85 6.42 4.98
CA ALA A 27 -2.20 5.39 5.77
C ALA A 27 -1.54 4.31 4.89
N THR A 28 -2.24 3.79 3.90
CA THR A 28 -1.73 2.71 3.03
C THR A 28 -0.69 3.20 2.04
N ARG A 29 -0.73 4.46 1.62
CA ARG A 29 0.39 5.10 0.92
C ARG A 29 1.69 5.01 1.72
N GLN A 30 1.66 5.32 3.01
CA GLN A 30 2.86 5.20 3.85
C GLN A 30 3.38 3.76 3.88
N LEU A 31 2.49 2.76 3.85
CA LEU A 31 2.91 1.34 3.79
C LEU A 31 3.56 1.00 2.45
N ALA A 32 3.04 1.54 1.34
CA ALA A 32 3.65 1.37 0.02
C ALA A 32 5.03 2.02 -0.05
N ASP A 33 5.19 3.24 0.50
CA ASP A 33 6.46 3.96 0.57
C ASP A 33 7.52 3.18 1.39
N LEU A 34 7.08 2.39 2.38
CA LEU A 34 7.93 1.49 3.17
C LEU A 34 8.17 0.11 2.51
N GLY A 35 7.70 -0.10 1.28
CA GLY A 35 8.01 -1.28 0.46
C GLY A 35 6.93 -2.37 0.39
N ALA A 36 5.74 -2.13 0.96
CA ALA A 36 4.64 -3.08 0.85
C ALA A 36 4.03 -3.07 -0.55
N ARG A 37 3.57 -4.23 -1.03
CA ARG A 37 2.67 -4.33 -2.19
C ARG A 37 1.24 -4.05 -1.74
N VAL A 38 0.76 -2.83 -1.94
CA VAL A 38 -0.62 -2.43 -1.61
C VAL A 38 -1.54 -2.64 -2.80
N ILE A 39 -2.62 -3.41 -2.61
CA ILE A 39 -3.66 -3.69 -3.60
C ILE A 39 -4.94 -3.05 -3.11
N LYS A 40 -5.37 -1.98 -3.78
CA LYS A 40 -6.63 -1.30 -3.47
C LYS A 40 -7.80 -2.02 -4.14
N VAL A 41 -8.81 -2.34 -3.35
CA VAL A 41 -10.08 -2.90 -3.80
C VAL A 41 -11.11 -1.78 -3.88
N GLU A 42 -11.65 -1.56 -5.08
CA GLU A 42 -12.62 -0.52 -5.35
C GLU A 42 -13.97 -1.06 -5.81
N ARG A 43 -15.00 -0.22 -5.78
CA ARG A 43 -16.33 -0.57 -6.28
C ARG A 43 -16.29 -0.71 -7.80
N PRO A 44 -16.92 -1.74 -8.39
CA PRO A 44 -17.05 -1.84 -9.83
C PRO A 44 -17.82 -0.64 -10.41
N GLY A 45 -17.37 -0.12 -11.54
CA GLY A 45 -18.04 0.96 -12.29
C GLY A 45 -17.86 2.38 -11.73
N GLY A 46 -17.64 2.53 -10.42
CA GLY A 46 -17.55 3.84 -9.76
C GLY A 46 -16.20 4.16 -9.11
N GLY A 47 -15.38 3.14 -8.80
CA GLY A 47 -14.10 3.35 -8.14
C GLY A 47 -14.23 3.93 -6.73
N ASP A 48 -13.21 4.69 -6.33
CA ASP A 48 -13.25 5.58 -5.17
C ASP A 48 -14.10 6.84 -5.42
N PHE A 49 -14.72 7.38 -4.36
CA PHE A 49 -15.44 8.65 -4.41
C PHE A 49 -14.64 9.74 -3.69
N ALA A 50 -13.86 10.50 -4.46
CA ALA A 50 -13.29 11.80 -4.09
C ALA A 50 -12.62 12.40 -5.32
#